data_AF-A0A352RWQ7-F1
#
_entry.id   AF-A0A352RWQ7-F1
#
_cell.length_a   1.000
_cell.length_b   1.000
_cell.length_c   1.000
_cell.angle_alpha   90.00
_cell.angle_beta   90.00
_cell.angle_gamma   90.00
#
_symmetry.space_group_name_H-M   'P 1'
#
loop_
_entity.id
_entity.type
_entity.pdbx_description
1 polymer ?
#
loop_
_entity_poly.entity_id
_entity_poly.type
_entity_poly.pdbx_seq_one_letter_code
_entity_poly.pdbx_strand_id
1 'polypeptide(L)'
;DTVVADAGTYVGVVPLTQAANVGDFTIKGASIYTQLVPSAQTETPISFVPPYAAAGLPVPGAAPVSYTASHAWNTSIKFNLPGGCLPGSLSIVTDGVTIFDDAGLLKTASGTLGTIDYANGILSLNSGSMSNSKAITYTPAAQLQRAPQSAEIAVTPESRSQSYVGSVNPVPQPATLAISYMAQGRWYVLSDGGNGSLKGLDASYGAGTF
;
A
#
# COMPACT_ATOMS: atom_id res chain seq x y z
N ASP A 1 1.45 -25.60 -26.03
CA ASP A 1 2.15 -26.66 -25.29
C ASP A 1 3.61 -26.61 -25.67
N THR A 2 4.44 -26.01 -24.81
CA THR A 2 5.89 -25.98 -24.96
C THR A 2 6.45 -26.26 -23.58
N VAL A 3 6.75 -27.53 -23.35
CA VAL A 3 7.33 -28.01 -22.09
C VAL A 3 8.69 -27.34 -21.91
N VAL A 4 8.87 -26.65 -20.78
CA VAL A 4 10.15 -26.13 -20.33
C VAL A 4 11.07 -27.33 -20.05
N ALA A 5 12.14 -27.47 -20.83
CA ALA A 5 13.20 -28.44 -20.55
C ALA A 5 14.25 -27.82 -19.62
N ASP A 6 13.86 -27.54 -18.37
CA ASP A 6 14.84 -27.25 -17.30
C ASP A 6 15.33 -28.59 -16.72
N ALA A 7 16.18 -29.29 -17.48
CA ALA A 7 16.94 -30.47 -17.02
C ALA A 7 18.02 -30.95 -18.02
N GLY A 8 18.57 -30.08 -18.88
CA GLY A 8 19.65 -30.47 -19.79
C GLY A 8 21.01 -30.44 -19.09
N THR A 9 21.66 -31.59 -18.89
CA THR A 9 23.11 -31.58 -18.58
C THR A 9 23.85 -31.20 -19.86
N TYR A 10 24.34 -29.97 -19.95
CA TYR A 10 25.07 -29.50 -21.13
C TYR A 10 26.49 -30.04 -21.10
N VAL A 11 26.80 -30.96 -22.02
CA VAL A 11 28.16 -31.45 -22.26
C VAL A 11 28.72 -30.76 -23.50
N GLY A 12 29.92 -30.19 -23.39
CA GLY A 12 30.65 -29.57 -24.49
C GLY A 12 31.97 -30.28 -24.73
N VAL A 13 32.42 -30.31 -25.98
CA VAL A 13 33.76 -30.77 -26.36
C VAL A 13 34.62 -29.56 -26.69
N VAL A 14 35.85 -29.54 -26.15
CA VAL A 14 36.84 -28.49 -26.42
C VAL A 14 38.13 -29.15 -26.90
N PRO A 15 38.75 -28.68 -28.00
CA PRO A 15 40.01 -29.22 -28.46
C PRO A 15 41.13 -29.00 -27.42
N LEU A 16 42.07 -29.93 -27.37
CA LEU A 16 43.25 -29.79 -26.53
C LEU A 16 44.24 -28.82 -27.17
N THR A 17 44.94 -28.03 -26.33
CA THR A 17 46.02 -27.14 -26.80
C THR A 17 47.31 -27.88 -27.15
N GLN A 18 47.45 -29.13 -26.68
CA GLN A 18 48.58 -30.02 -26.92
C GLN A 18 48.06 -31.47 -27.02
N ALA A 19 48.75 -32.32 -27.78
CA ALA A 19 48.40 -33.74 -27.89
C ALA A 19 48.60 -34.43 -26.54
N ALA A 20 47.59 -35.21 -26.09
CA ALA A 20 47.66 -36.01 -24.88
C ALA A 20 47.99 -37.47 -25.20
N ASN A 21 48.78 -38.12 -24.35
CA ASN A 21 49.19 -39.50 -24.47
C ASN A 21 48.58 -40.37 -23.36
N VAL A 22 48.54 -41.69 -23.60
CA VAL A 22 48.07 -42.65 -22.60
C VAL A 22 49.05 -42.65 -21.41
N GLY A 23 48.58 -42.25 -20.24
CA GLY A 23 49.37 -42.12 -19.01
C GLY A 23 49.50 -40.69 -18.48
N ASP A 24 49.03 -39.67 -19.22
CA ASP A 24 49.05 -38.28 -18.76
C ASP A 24 48.00 -38.04 -17.66
N PHE A 25 48.44 -37.51 -16.51
CA PHE A 25 47.55 -37.21 -15.37
C PHE A 25 46.90 -35.82 -15.45
N THR A 26 47.26 -35.01 -16.44
CA THR A 26 46.74 -33.64 -16.64
C THR A 26 46.65 -33.32 -18.13
N ILE A 27 45.52 -32.74 -18.55
CA ILE A 27 45.28 -32.28 -19.93
C ILE A 27 44.87 -30.80 -19.94
N LYS A 28 45.18 -30.07 -21.02
CA LYS A 28 44.90 -28.63 -21.14
C LYS A 28 44.00 -28.34 -22.35
N GLY A 29 42.71 -28.12 -22.09
CA GLY A 29 41.74 -27.66 -23.09
C GLY A 29 42.01 -26.23 -23.58
N ALA A 30 41.58 -25.90 -24.80
CA ALA A 30 41.77 -24.59 -25.42
C ALA A 30 41.03 -23.44 -24.72
N SER A 31 39.88 -23.72 -24.10
CA SER A 31 39.10 -22.74 -23.35
C SER A 31 38.11 -23.45 -22.42
N ILE A 32 37.76 -22.83 -21.29
CA ILE A 32 36.64 -23.28 -20.45
C ILE A 32 35.33 -22.54 -20.78
N TYR A 33 35.41 -21.54 -21.67
CA TYR A 33 34.27 -20.73 -22.06
C TYR A 33 33.66 -21.28 -23.34
N THR A 34 32.39 -21.66 -23.25
CA THR A 34 31.52 -21.92 -24.40
C THR A 34 30.47 -20.82 -24.46
N GLN A 35 30.02 -20.46 -25.67
CA GLN A 35 28.93 -19.52 -25.82
C GLN A 35 27.63 -20.21 -25.36
N LEU A 36 27.18 -19.88 -24.15
CA LEU A 36 25.80 -20.15 -23.75
C LEU A 36 24.91 -19.21 -24.56
N VAL A 37 24.14 -19.78 -25.47
CA VAL A 37 23.08 -19.03 -26.15
C VAL A 37 22.11 -18.59 -25.06
N PRO A 38 21.81 -17.29 -24.91
CA PRO A 38 20.88 -16.84 -23.90
C PRO A 38 19.60 -17.64 -24.00
N SER A 39 19.16 -18.26 -22.89
CA SER A 39 17.81 -18.83 -22.84
C SER A 39 16.85 -17.71 -23.20
N ALA A 40 15.94 -17.97 -24.15
CA ALA A 40 14.96 -16.99 -24.58
C ALA A 40 14.23 -16.43 -23.34
N GLN A 41 14.39 -15.14 -23.08
CA GLN A 41 13.54 -14.46 -22.12
C GLN A 41 12.15 -14.40 -22.75
N THR A 42 11.22 -15.21 -22.26
CA THR A 42 9.83 -15.15 -22.69
C THR A 42 9.16 -14.02 -21.94
N GLU A 43 8.90 -12.91 -22.63
CA GLU A 43 8.04 -11.86 -22.13
C GLU A 43 6.65 -12.45 -21.86
N THR A 44 6.14 -12.30 -20.64
CA THR A 44 4.75 -12.61 -20.34
C THR A 44 3.96 -11.31 -20.48
N PRO A 45 3.16 -11.13 -21.55
CA PRO A 45 2.40 -9.91 -21.72
C PRO A 45 1.33 -9.81 -20.63
N ILE A 46 1.30 -8.68 -19.94
CA ILE A 46 0.21 -8.35 -19.03
C ILE A 46 -0.92 -7.75 -19.89
N SER A 47 -1.89 -8.58 -20.28
CA SER A 47 -3.05 -8.13 -21.06
C SER A 47 -4.18 -7.65 -20.14
N PHE A 48 -4.77 -6.49 -20.45
CA PHE A 48 -5.98 -5.94 -19.79
C PHE A 48 -5.88 -5.64 -18.29
N VAL A 49 -4.69 -5.56 -17.70
CA VAL A 49 -4.54 -5.04 -16.34
C VAL A 49 -4.57 -3.51 -16.40
N PRO A 50 -5.46 -2.83 -15.66
CA PRO A 50 -5.41 -1.38 -15.53
C PRO A 50 -4.03 -0.97 -15.03
N PRO A 51 -3.36 0.02 -15.62
CA PRO A 51 -2.00 0.43 -15.22
C PRO A 51 -1.98 1.17 -13.87
N TYR A 52 -3.06 1.07 -13.10
CA TYR A 52 -3.26 1.74 -11.83
C TYR A 52 -4.01 0.84 -10.86
N ALA A 53 -3.65 0.92 -9.58
CA ALA A 53 -4.55 0.51 -8.51
C ALA A 53 -5.64 1.58 -8.37
N ALA A 54 -6.92 1.21 -8.46
CA ALA A 54 -8.00 2.15 -8.21
C ALA A 54 -7.90 2.63 -6.74
N ALA A 55 -7.79 3.95 -6.54
CA ALA A 55 -7.84 4.53 -5.22
C ALA A 55 -9.31 4.79 -4.84
N GLY A 56 -9.68 4.44 -3.60
CA GLY A 56 -10.97 4.84 -3.04
C GLY A 56 -10.97 6.34 -2.83
N LEU A 57 -11.76 7.07 -3.63
CA LEU A 57 -11.93 8.52 -3.49
C LEU A 57 -13.19 8.78 -2.65
N PRO A 58 -13.09 9.39 -1.45
CA PRO A 58 -14.24 9.88 -0.74
C PRO A 58 -14.80 11.11 -1.47
N VAL A 59 -16.03 10.98 -1.98
CA VAL A 59 -16.80 12.12 -2.48
C VAL A 59 -17.67 12.65 -1.33
N PRO A 60 -17.33 13.80 -0.74
CA PRO A 60 -18.05 14.34 0.40
C PRO A 60 -19.39 14.95 0.00
N GLY A 61 -20.33 14.92 0.93
CA GLY A 61 -21.52 15.76 0.91
C GLY A 61 -21.17 17.23 1.12
N ALA A 62 -22.09 18.13 0.72
CA ALA A 62 -21.85 19.57 0.75
C ALA A 62 -21.72 20.16 2.18
N ALA A 63 -22.28 19.49 3.19
CA ALA A 63 -22.24 19.95 4.57
C ALA A 63 -22.23 18.76 5.56
N PRO A 64 -21.71 18.96 6.79
CA PRO A 64 -21.86 18.00 7.87
C PRO A 64 -23.34 17.79 8.24
N VAL A 65 -23.65 16.59 8.72
CA VAL A 65 -24.94 16.24 9.33
C VAL A 65 -24.77 16.01 10.81
N SER A 66 -25.80 16.35 11.60
CA SER A 66 -25.82 16.12 13.05
C SER A 66 -27.07 15.37 13.47
N TYR A 67 -26.91 14.39 14.36
CA TYR A 67 -28.03 13.62 14.92
C TYR A 67 -27.65 13.04 16.29
N THR A 68 -28.64 12.49 16.99
CA THR A 68 -28.43 11.82 18.28
C THR A 68 -28.75 10.34 18.16
N ALA A 69 -27.94 9.49 18.79
CA ALA A 69 -28.18 8.06 18.89
C ALA A 69 -27.90 7.54 20.30
N SER A 70 -28.73 6.60 20.77
CA SER A 70 -28.66 6.05 22.15
C SER A 70 -28.56 4.52 22.18
N HIS A 71 -28.33 3.86 21.05
CA HIS A 71 -28.11 2.42 21.05
C HIS A 71 -26.81 2.06 21.77
N ALA A 72 -26.75 0.83 22.29
CA ALA A 72 -25.54 0.29 22.89
C ALA A 72 -24.41 0.23 21.86
N TRP A 73 -23.21 0.61 22.26
CA TRP A 73 -21.99 0.51 21.47
C TRP A 73 -20.91 -0.12 22.34
N ASN A 74 -20.40 -1.28 21.94
CA ASN A 74 -19.39 -2.05 22.70
C ASN A 74 -18.53 -2.87 21.72
N THR A 75 -17.66 -3.73 22.23
CA THR A 75 -16.78 -4.55 21.38
C THR A 75 -17.50 -5.59 20.52
N SER A 76 -18.74 -5.97 20.88
CA SER A 76 -19.58 -6.90 20.10
C SER A 76 -20.61 -6.18 19.22
N ILE A 77 -21.10 -5.01 19.65
CA ILE A 77 -22.09 -4.20 18.95
C ILE A 77 -21.42 -2.95 18.42
N LYS A 78 -21.11 -2.92 17.12
CA LYS A 78 -20.50 -1.77 16.44
C LYS A 78 -21.50 -0.63 16.29
N PHE A 79 -21.00 0.61 16.30
CA PHE A 79 -21.82 1.79 16.00
C PHE A 79 -21.81 2.03 14.50
N ASN A 80 -23.00 2.20 13.91
CA ASN A 80 -23.15 2.41 12.47
C ASN A 80 -23.66 3.82 12.21
N LEU A 81 -22.91 4.58 11.42
CA LEU A 81 -23.39 5.83 10.84
C LEU A 81 -24.44 5.51 9.76
N PRO A 82 -25.38 6.43 9.48
CA PRO A 82 -26.34 6.28 8.39
C PRO A 82 -25.72 6.10 6.99
N GLY A 83 -24.42 6.38 6.82
CA GLY A 83 -23.68 6.14 5.59
C GLY A 83 -22.18 6.31 5.82
N GLY A 84 -21.41 6.25 4.72
CA GLY A 84 -19.97 6.48 4.77
C GLY A 84 -19.60 7.87 5.29
N CYS A 85 -18.39 7.99 5.83
CA CYS A 85 -17.89 9.18 6.50
C CYS A 85 -16.64 9.71 5.80
N LEU A 86 -16.57 11.03 5.58
CA LEU A 86 -15.34 11.67 5.13
C LEU A 86 -14.26 11.52 6.23
N PRO A 87 -13.05 11.03 5.92
CA PRO A 87 -11.97 10.99 6.90
C PRO A 87 -11.66 12.38 7.49
N GLY A 88 -11.47 12.42 8.79
CA GLY A 88 -11.21 13.61 9.61
C GLY A 88 -12.44 14.45 9.97
N SER A 89 -13.66 14.03 9.62
CA SER A 89 -14.89 14.84 9.80
C SER A 89 -15.77 14.45 10.98
N LEU A 90 -15.55 13.27 11.60
CA LEU A 90 -16.39 12.73 12.65
C LEU A 90 -16.07 13.38 14.00
N SER A 91 -17.13 13.76 14.70
CA SER A 91 -17.11 14.13 16.12
C SER A 91 -18.32 13.53 16.83
N ILE A 92 -18.10 12.85 17.94
CA ILE A 92 -19.13 12.28 18.81
C ILE A 92 -18.93 12.81 20.21
N VAL A 93 -19.95 13.42 20.78
CA VAL A 93 -19.96 13.85 22.18
C VAL A 93 -20.86 12.92 22.99
N THR A 94 -20.31 12.32 24.05
CA THR A 94 -21.06 11.46 24.98
C THR A 94 -20.42 11.50 26.35
N ASP A 95 -21.22 11.59 27.41
CA ASP A 95 -20.76 11.63 28.80
C ASP A 95 -19.65 12.67 29.07
N GLY A 96 -19.72 13.82 28.40
CA GLY A 96 -18.73 14.90 28.52
C GLY A 96 -17.40 14.64 27.79
N VAL A 97 -17.27 13.52 27.07
CA VAL A 97 -16.10 13.16 26.26
C VAL A 97 -16.38 13.42 24.79
N THR A 98 -15.41 14.02 24.10
CA THR A 98 -15.41 14.14 22.64
C THR A 98 -14.54 13.05 22.04
N ILE A 99 -15.14 12.24 21.19
CA ILE A 99 -14.48 11.24 20.35
C ILE A 99 -14.40 11.82 18.94
N PHE A 100 -13.23 11.77 18.33
CA PHE A 100 -13.00 12.22 16.96
C PHE A 100 -12.25 11.15 16.18
N ASP A 101 -12.34 11.18 14.86
CA ASP A 101 -11.58 10.28 14.02
C ASP A 101 -10.23 10.88 13.58
N ASP A 102 -9.24 10.02 13.41
CA ASP A 102 -7.89 10.39 12.99
C ASP A 102 -7.22 9.19 12.33
N ALA A 103 -7.05 9.26 11.01
CA ALA A 103 -6.40 8.24 10.20
C ALA A 103 -6.92 6.80 10.41
N GLY A 104 -8.25 6.61 10.37
CA GLY A 104 -8.89 5.30 10.57
C GLY A 104 -9.04 4.87 12.03
N LEU A 105 -8.58 5.70 12.97
CA LEU A 105 -8.72 5.48 14.40
C LEU A 105 -9.81 6.36 14.98
N LEU A 106 -10.46 5.87 16.03
CA LEU A 106 -11.30 6.68 16.92
C LEU A 106 -10.47 7.07 18.13
N LYS A 107 -10.41 8.36 18.45
CA LYS A 107 -9.57 8.90 19.52
C LYS A 107 -10.35 9.84 20.41
N THR A 108 -9.86 9.98 21.64
CA THR A 108 -10.19 11.07 22.55
C THR A 108 -8.90 11.83 22.86
N ALA A 109 -8.99 12.89 23.67
CA ALA A 109 -7.81 13.56 24.20
C ALA A 109 -6.88 12.62 25.00
N SER A 110 -7.40 11.50 25.51
CA SER A 110 -6.66 10.54 26.35
C SER A 110 -6.06 9.37 25.57
N GLY A 111 -6.36 9.22 24.27
CA GLY A 111 -5.78 8.18 23.43
C GLY A 111 -6.76 7.51 22.47
N THR A 112 -6.31 6.40 21.87
CA THR A 112 -7.09 5.62 20.91
C THR A 112 -8.13 4.76 21.61
N LEU A 113 -9.37 4.88 21.14
CA LEU A 113 -10.53 4.16 21.64
C LEU A 113 -10.91 2.96 20.74
N GLY A 114 -10.65 3.07 19.44
CA GLY A 114 -11.14 2.11 18.46
C GLY A 114 -10.74 2.45 17.03
N THR A 115 -11.51 1.94 16.08
CA THR A 115 -11.30 2.13 14.64
C THR A 115 -12.58 2.54 13.93
N ILE A 116 -12.43 3.18 12.77
CA ILE A 116 -13.52 3.54 11.87
C ILE A 116 -13.27 2.96 10.48
N ASP A 117 -14.28 2.29 9.94
CA ASP A 117 -14.41 1.99 8.52
C ASP A 117 -15.19 3.13 7.87
N TYR A 118 -14.48 4.04 7.21
CA TYR A 118 -15.06 5.22 6.59
C TYR A 118 -16.03 4.88 5.46
N ALA A 119 -15.74 3.83 4.68
CA ALA A 119 -16.56 3.46 3.52
C ALA A 119 -17.94 2.99 3.96
N ASN A 120 -17.97 2.15 4.99
CA ASN A 120 -19.20 1.55 5.51
C ASN A 120 -19.83 2.33 6.66
N GLY A 121 -19.13 3.35 7.20
CA GLY A 121 -19.59 4.12 8.35
C GLY A 121 -19.62 3.31 9.64
N ILE A 122 -18.71 2.35 9.82
CA ILE A 122 -18.72 1.41 10.95
C ILE A 122 -17.64 1.76 11.97
N LEU A 123 -18.04 1.97 13.22
CA LEU A 123 -17.19 2.35 14.33
C LEU A 123 -17.06 1.17 15.31
N SER A 124 -15.84 0.72 15.55
CA SER A 124 -15.55 -0.41 16.43
C SER A 124 -14.75 0.05 17.65
N LEU A 125 -15.16 -0.35 18.84
CA LEU A 125 -14.39 -0.10 20.07
C LEU A 125 -13.39 -1.22 20.30
N ASN A 126 -12.19 -0.88 20.79
CA ASN A 126 -11.21 -1.87 21.23
C ASN A 126 -11.58 -2.47 22.59
N SER A 127 -12.22 -1.69 23.45
CA SER A 127 -12.67 -2.10 24.78
C SER A 127 -13.81 -1.19 25.28
N GLY A 128 -14.46 -1.60 26.38
CA GLY A 128 -15.50 -0.79 27.02
C GLY A 128 -16.88 -0.85 26.34
N SER A 129 -17.79 0.00 26.82
CA SER A 129 -19.18 0.11 26.34
C SER A 129 -19.72 1.51 26.58
N MET A 130 -20.55 2.00 25.66
CA MET A 130 -21.21 3.31 25.69
C MET A 130 -22.68 3.15 25.31
N SER A 131 -23.58 3.21 26.30
CA SER A 131 -25.03 3.06 26.09
C SER A 131 -25.81 4.36 26.23
N ASN A 132 -25.15 5.44 26.67
CA ASN A 132 -25.77 6.74 26.79
C ASN A 132 -25.98 7.41 25.43
N SER A 133 -26.73 8.52 25.48
CA SER A 133 -26.94 9.40 24.34
C SER A 133 -25.61 9.90 23.79
N LYS A 134 -25.46 9.81 22.48
CA LYS A 134 -24.31 10.25 21.70
C LYS A 134 -24.81 11.34 20.74
N ALA A 135 -24.22 12.52 20.80
CA ALA A 135 -24.44 13.57 19.80
C ALA A 135 -23.37 13.41 18.72
N ILE A 136 -23.77 13.09 17.50
CA ILE A 136 -22.88 12.75 16.39
C ILE A 136 -22.94 13.86 15.35
N THR A 137 -21.78 14.29 14.87
CA THR A 137 -21.60 15.18 13.71
C THR A 137 -20.56 14.61 12.78
N TYR A 138 -20.85 14.51 11.48
CA TYR A 138 -19.88 14.06 10.47
C TYR A 138 -20.27 14.54 9.07
N THR A 139 -19.33 14.57 8.13
CA THR A 139 -19.63 14.82 6.71
C THR A 139 -19.84 13.48 6.00
N PRO A 140 -21.05 13.18 5.48
CA PRO A 140 -21.26 11.95 4.73
C PRO A 140 -20.37 11.89 3.49
N ALA A 141 -19.83 10.72 3.16
CA ALA A 141 -19.03 10.53 1.96
C ALA A 141 -19.31 9.19 1.30
N ALA A 142 -19.34 9.17 -0.03
CA ALA A 142 -19.41 7.96 -0.84
C ALA A 142 -18.01 7.61 -1.35
N GLN A 143 -17.60 6.34 -1.24
CA GLN A 143 -16.33 5.87 -1.77
C GLN A 143 -16.51 5.44 -3.22
N LEU A 144 -15.86 6.15 -4.15
CA LEU A 144 -15.84 5.82 -5.56
C LEU A 144 -14.44 5.39 -5.98
N GLN A 145 -14.36 4.29 -6.73
CA GLN A 145 -13.12 3.93 -7.40
C GLN A 145 -12.92 4.84 -8.62
N ARG A 146 -11.80 5.55 -8.65
CA ARG A 146 -11.38 6.35 -9.81
C ARG A 146 -9.97 5.98 -10.23
N ALA A 147 -9.67 6.22 -11.51
CA ALA A 147 -8.30 6.24 -11.98
C ALA A 147 -7.57 7.38 -11.24
N PRO A 148 -6.44 7.08 -10.55
CA PRO A 148 -5.68 8.10 -9.86
C PRO A 148 -4.95 9.00 -10.85
N GLN A 149 -4.58 10.20 -10.40
CA GLN A 149 -3.56 11.00 -11.08
C GLN A 149 -2.19 10.53 -10.59
N SER A 150 -1.29 10.22 -11.52
CA SER A 150 0.07 9.78 -11.22
C SER A 150 1.09 10.83 -11.62
N ALA A 151 2.13 10.97 -10.80
CA ALA A 151 3.36 11.65 -11.14
C ALA A 151 4.53 10.72 -10.78
N GLU A 152 5.64 10.83 -11.48
CA GLU A 152 6.84 10.04 -11.22
C GLU A 152 8.04 10.93 -10.95
N ILE A 153 8.96 10.41 -10.14
CA ILE A 153 10.28 11.01 -9.90
C ILE A 153 11.30 9.94 -10.28
N ALA A 154 12.07 10.20 -11.34
CA ALA A 154 13.13 9.29 -11.75
C ALA A 154 14.27 9.29 -10.70
N VAL A 155 14.60 8.11 -10.18
CA VAL A 155 15.70 7.90 -9.24
C VAL A 155 16.91 7.36 -10.00
N THR A 156 17.96 8.17 -10.11
CA THR A 156 19.25 7.82 -10.71
C THR A 156 20.30 7.60 -9.62
N PRO A 157 21.48 7.02 -9.93
CA PRO A 157 22.58 6.93 -8.97
C PRO A 157 22.95 8.29 -8.34
N GLU A 158 22.76 9.39 -9.08
CA GLU A 158 23.05 10.76 -8.66
C GLU A 158 21.90 11.38 -7.85
N SER A 159 20.64 10.99 -8.10
CA SER A 159 19.46 11.56 -7.42
C SER A 159 18.89 10.67 -6.29
N ARG A 160 19.49 9.49 -6.03
CA ARG A 160 19.07 8.62 -4.92
C ARG A 160 19.27 9.32 -3.58
N SER A 161 18.21 9.37 -2.80
CA SER A 161 18.20 10.04 -1.49
C SER A 161 17.35 9.21 -0.51
N GLN A 162 17.57 9.42 0.79
CA GLN A 162 16.69 8.89 1.83
C GLN A 162 15.43 9.75 2.02
N SER A 163 15.46 10.99 1.54
CA SER A 163 14.36 11.95 1.67
C SER A 163 14.06 12.62 0.34
N TYR A 164 12.77 12.73 0.03
CA TYR A 164 12.24 13.43 -1.13
C TYR A 164 11.24 14.48 -0.65
N VAL A 165 11.33 15.69 -1.22
CA VAL A 165 10.43 16.80 -0.93
C VAL A 165 9.92 17.34 -2.27
N GLY A 166 8.63 17.63 -2.35
CA GLY A 166 8.01 18.16 -3.54
C GLY A 166 6.58 18.62 -3.26
N SER A 167 5.93 19.14 -4.29
CA SER A 167 4.54 19.58 -4.23
C SER A 167 3.65 18.57 -4.95
N VAL A 168 2.51 18.24 -4.33
CA VAL A 168 1.46 17.42 -4.95
C VAL A 168 0.33 18.34 -5.39
N ASN A 169 0.04 18.37 -6.70
CA ASN A 169 -1.03 19.18 -7.25
C ASN A 169 -1.88 18.35 -8.23
N PRO A 170 -3.22 18.28 -8.05
CA PRO A 170 -4.01 18.93 -7.00
C PRO A 170 -3.72 18.39 -5.60
N VAL A 171 -4.08 19.17 -4.57
CA VAL A 171 -3.99 18.71 -3.17
C VAL A 171 -4.82 17.44 -3.02
N PRO A 172 -4.23 16.32 -2.57
CA PRO A 172 -4.95 15.08 -2.39
C PRO A 172 -6.11 15.24 -1.39
N GLN A 173 -7.22 14.56 -1.66
CA GLN A 173 -8.25 14.41 -0.64
C GLN A 173 -7.75 13.48 0.47
N PRO A 174 -8.26 13.63 1.71
CA PRO A 174 -7.94 12.72 2.80
C PRO A 174 -8.09 11.24 2.41
N ALA A 175 -7.06 10.46 2.73
CA ALA A 175 -6.92 9.02 2.53
C ALA A 175 -6.79 8.58 1.06
N THR A 176 -6.33 9.47 0.18
CA THR A 176 -6.23 9.17 -1.27
C THR A 176 -4.82 9.19 -1.84
N LEU A 177 -3.85 9.81 -1.16
CA LEU A 177 -2.48 9.83 -1.64
C LEU A 177 -1.78 8.50 -1.34
N ALA A 178 -1.09 7.96 -2.33
CA ALA A 178 -0.17 6.85 -2.15
C ALA A 178 1.14 7.13 -2.88
N ILE A 179 2.27 6.80 -2.24
CA ILE A 179 3.61 6.87 -2.83
C ILE A 179 4.13 5.45 -2.96
N SER A 180 4.40 5.02 -4.19
CA SER A 180 5.04 3.74 -4.47
C SER A 180 6.51 3.97 -4.81
N TYR A 181 7.41 3.22 -4.18
CA TYR A 181 8.85 3.29 -4.46
C TYR A 181 9.49 1.90 -4.45
N MET A 182 10.58 1.74 -5.19
CA MET A 182 11.33 0.48 -5.25
C MET A 182 12.63 0.60 -4.44
N ALA A 183 12.89 -0.39 -3.59
CA ALA A 183 14.17 -0.54 -2.92
C ALA A 183 14.59 -2.02 -2.93
N GLN A 184 15.85 -2.29 -3.29
CA GLN A 184 16.42 -3.65 -3.33
C GLN A 184 15.57 -4.64 -4.16
N GLY A 185 14.97 -4.16 -5.26
CA GLY A 185 14.11 -4.99 -6.13
C GLY A 185 12.72 -5.30 -5.58
N ARG A 186 12.30 -4.66 -4.48
CA ARG A 186 10.95 -4.79 -3.92
C ARG A 186 10.21 -3.46 -3.97
N TRP A 187 8.93 -3.51 -4.32
CA TRP A 187 8.03 -2.37 -4.25
C TRP A 187 7.46 -2.20 -2.85
N TYR A 188 7.42 -0.96 -2.40
CA TYR A 188 6.81 -0.54 -1.14
C TYR A 188 5.81 0.57 -1.44
N VAL A 189 4.76 0.66 -0.63
CA VAL A 189 3.73 1.68 -0.74
C VAL A 189 3.57 2.36 0.61
N LEU A 190 3.59 3.70 0.60
CA LEU A 190 3.17 4.55 1.70
C LEU A 190 1.79 5.12 1.35
N SER A 191 0.81 4.94 2.22
CA SER A 191 -0.56 5.41 2.00
C SER A 191 -0.94 6.48 3.01
N ASP A 192 -1.73 7.45 2.56
CA ASP A 192 -2.31 8.49 3.41
C ASP A 192 -3.39 7.89 4.30
N GLY A 193 -3.30 8.15 5.60
CA GLY A 193 -4.32 7.76 6.56
C GLY A 193 -5.58 8.63 6.50
N GLY A 194 -5.51 9.84 5.93
CA GLY A 194 -6.58 10.84 5.96
C GLY A 194 -6.30 12.04 6.87
N ASN A 195 -5.13 12.10 7.47
CA ASN A 195 -4.66 13.23 8.28
C ASN A 195 -3.37 13.85 7.71
N GLY A 196 -3.00 13.51 6.47
CA GLY A 196 -1.77 13.96 5.83
C GLY A 196 -0.55 13.08 6.16
N SER A 197 -0.65 12.12 7.09
CA SER A 197 0.45 11.20 7.37
C SER A 197 0.47 10.03 6.38
N LEU A 198 1.66 9.77 5.82
CA LEU A 198 1.93 8.66 4.90
C LEU A 198 2.68 7.57 5.64
N LYS A 199 2.14 6.35 5.62
CA LYS A 199 2.71 5.19 6.33
C LYS A 199 2.62 3.94 5.47
N GLY A 200 3.64 3.08 5.59
CA GLY A 200 3.61 1.75 5.02
C GLY A 200 2.96 0.73 5.96
N LEU A 201 2.89 -0.52 5.50
CA LEU A 201 2.40 -1.65 6.31
C LEU A 201 3.25 -1.87 7.57
N ASP A 202 4.55 -1.57 7.48
CA ASP A 202 5.49 -1.59 8.60
C ASP A 202 6.20 -0.24 8.70
N ALA A 203 6.54 0.18 9.93
CA ALA A 203 7.21 1.46 10.18
C ALA A 203 8.59 1.56 9.51
N SER A 204 9.24 0.43 9.22
CA SER A 204 10.52 0.38 8.49
C SER A 204 10.40 0.71 7.00
N TYR A 205 9.19 0.74 6.44
CA TYR A 205 8.97 1.08 5.03
C TYR A 205 9.07 2.60 4.80
N GLY A 206 9.28 3.38 5.86
CA GLY A 206 9.38 4.82 5.79
C GLY A 206 8.09 5.52 6.20
N ALA A 207 8.20 6.84 6.25
CA ALA A 207 7.13 7.72 6.68
C ALA A 207 7.19 9.01 5.87
N GLY A 208 6.06 9.68 5.77
CA GLY A 208 5.97 10.99 5.15
C GLY A 208 4.79 11.79 5.69
N THR A 209 4.75 13.04 5.28
CA THR A 209 3.61 13.94 5.52
C THR A 209 3.42 14.81 4.28
N PHE A 210 2.20 15.26 4.02
CA PHE A 210 1.90 16.25 2.98
C PHE A 210 0.88 17.27 3.47
#